data_AF-A0A536BJ22-F1
#
_entry.id   AF-A0A536BJ22-F1
#
_cell.length_a   1.000
_cell.length_b   1.000
_cell.length_c   1.000
_cell.angle_alpha   90.00
_cell.angle_beta   90.00
_cell.angle_gamma   90.00
#
_symmetry.space_group_name_H-M   'P 1'
#
loop_
_entity.id
_entity.type
_entity.pdbx_description
1 polymer ?
#
loop_
_entity_poly.entity_id
_entity_poly.type
_entity_poly.pdbx_seq_one_letter_code
_entity_poly.pdbx_strand_id
1 'polypeptide(L)'
;MKGRIVSVNVSRGGVPKLPVEATWVGPLGLEGDGHHEPEPMHGGVDKAVSIYSTEAISRVQADGHESFPGAFGENLTIEGI
;
A
#
# COMPACT_ATOMS: atom_id res chain seq x y z
N MET A 1 14.35 -8.11 14.66
CA MET A 1 12.91 -7.98 14.36
C MET A 1 12.68 -8.53 12.95
N LYS A 2 11.57 -9.25 12.69
CA LYS A 2 11.24 -9.82 11.38
C LYS A 2 9.79 -9.46 11.06
N GLY A 3 9.55 -8.85 9.90
CA GLY A 3 8.21 -8.64 9.37
C GLY A 3 7.93 -9.52 8.16
N ARG A 4 6.66 -9.63 7.79
CA ARG A 4 6.20 -10.32 6.60
C ARG A 4 5.32 -9.40 5.77
N ILE A 5 5.52 -9.40 4.45
CA ILE A 5 4.55 -8.81 3.51
C ILE A 5 3.38 -9.80 3.40
N VAL A 6 2.18 -9.35 3.76
CA VAL A 6 0.96 -10.16 3.69
C VAL A 6 0.12 -9.86 2.45
N SER A 7 0.30 -8.68 1.85
CA SER A 7 -0.32 -8.31 0.57
C SER A 7 0.55 -7.33 -0.19
N VAL A 8 0.56 -7.46 -1.51
CA VAL A 8 1.12 -6.48 -2.46
C VAL A 8 -0.06 -5.88 -3.21
N ASN A 9 -0.23 -4.57 -3.14
CA ASN A 9 -1.38 -3.88 -3.69
C ASN A 9 -0.94 -2.80 -4.70
N VAL A 10 -1.62 -2.72 -5.83
CA VAL A 10 -1.41 -1.69 -6.85
C VAL A 10 -2.73 -1.10 -7.30
N SER A 11 -2.71 0.13 -7.79
CA SER A 11 -3.82 0.74 -8.53
C SER A 11 -3.28 1.56 -9.68
N ARG A 12 -4.02 1.65 -10.79
CA ARG A 12 -3.69 2.61 -11.86
C ARG A 12 -3.93 4.07 -11.46
N GLY A 13 -4.44 4.31 -10.26
CA GLY A 13 -4.68 5.62 -9.66
C GLY A 13 -5.71 5.54 -8.53
N GLY A 14 -5.44 6.23 -7.41
CA GLY A 14 -6.38 6.34 -6.30
C GLY A 14 -6.45 5.10 -5.39
N VAL A 15 -7.47 5.07 -4.53
CA VAL A 15 -7.72 4.02 -3.53
C VAL A 15 -9.11 3.38 -3.75
N PRO A 16 -9.32 2.10 -3.37
CA PRO A 16 -8.32 1.19 -2.79
C PRO A 16 -7.31 0.69 -3.84
N LYS A 17 -6.11 0.31 -3.38
CA LYS A 17 -5.19 -0.51 -4.18
C LYS A 17 -5.62 -1.97 -4.06
N LEU A 18 -5.59 -2.71 -5.17
CA LEU A 18 -6.05 -4.09 -5.21
C LEU A 18 -4.88 -5.08 -5.14
N PRO A 19 -5.08 -6.23 -4.49
CA PRO A 19 -4.02 -7.22 -4.31
C PRO A 19 -3.58 -7.83 -5.65
N VAL A 20 -2.28 -8.02 -5.79
CA VAL A 20 -1.64 -8.76 -6.89
C VAL A 20 -0.71 -9.82 -6.30
N GLU A 21 -0.47 -10.90 -7.06
CA GLU A 21 0.41 -11.98 -6.63
C GLU A 21 1.85 -11.50 -6.40
N ALA A 22 2.35 -10.67 -7.32
CA ALA A 22 3.67 -10.06 -7.26
C ALA A 22 3.75 -8.86 -8.22
N THR A 23 4.74 -7.99 -8.00
CA THR A 23 5.13 -6.94 -8.96
C THR A 23 6.58 -6.52 -8.75
N TRP A 24 7.14 -5.78 -9.69
CA TRP A 24 8.48 -5.20 -9.59
C TRP A 24 8.46 -3.87 -8.85
N VAL A 25 9.46 -3.65 -8.00
CA VAL A 25 9.70 -2.35 -7.35
C VAL A 25 10.83 -1.64 -8.08
N GLY A 26 10.54 -0.46 -8.63
CA GLY A 26 11.52 0.44 -9.23
C GLY A 26 11.74 1.71 -8.40
N PRO A 27 12.64 2.61 -8.86
CA PRO A 27 12.97 3.84 -8.12
C PRO A 27 11.79 4.80 -7.90
N LEU A 28 10.74 4.71 -8.72
CA LEU A 28 9.56 5.58 -8.67
C LEU A 28 8.29 4.85 -8.18
N GLY A 29 8.43 3.57 -7.81
CA GLY A 29 7.34 2.77 -7.24
C GLY A 29 7.14 1.42 -7.90
N LEU A 30 5.97 0.82 -7.66
CA LEU A 30 5.63 -0.52 -8.12
C LEU A 30 5.14 -0.51 -9.56
N GLU A 31 5.49 -1.52 -10.35
CA GLU A 31 4.93 -1.69 -11.69
C GLU A 31 3.42 -1.92 -11.62
N GLY A 32 2.66 -1.21 -12.45
CA GLY A 32 1.20 -1.24 -12.46
C GLY A 32 0.54 -0.32 -11.44
N ASP A 33 1.33 0.37 -10.61
CA ASP A 33 0.85 1.36 -9.64
C ASP A 33 0.95 2.79 -10.18
N GLY A 34 0.02 3.65 -9.77
CA GLY A 34 -0.12 5.01 -10.24
C GLY A 34 -0.86 5.90 -9.24
N HIS A 35 -0.81 7.21 -9.49
CA HIS A 35 -1.42 8.23 -8.64
C HIS A 35 -2.39 9.08 -9.47
N HIS A 36 -3.57 9.41 -8.91
CA HIS A 36 -4.46 10.38 -9.55
C HIS A 36 -3.86 11.78 -9.54
N GLU A 37 -3.23 12.16 -8.43
CA GLU A 37 -2.51 13.41 -8.28
C GLU A 37 -1.00 13.12 -8.33
N PRO A 38 -0.30 13.42 -9.44
CA PRO A 38 1.10 13.04 -9.61
C PRO A 38 2.05 14.00 -8.88
N GLU A 39 3.34 13.91 -9.20
CA GLU A 39 4.37 14.77 -8.62
C GLU A 39 4.04 16.26 -8.82
N PRO A 40 4.32 17.11 -7.80
CA PRO A 40 5.07 16.80 -6.59
C PRO A 40 4.23 16.22 -5.43
N MET A 41 2.91 16.11 -5.60
CA MET A 41 2.01 15.79 -4.48
C MET A 41 2.12 14.32 -4.07
N HIS A 42 2.03 13.38 -5.01
CA HIS A 42 2.31 11.96 -4.79
C HIS A 42 3.32 11.40 -5.79
N GLY A 43 3.96 10.29 -5.44
CA GLY A 43 5.07 9.71 -6.21
C GLY A 43 6.41 10.43 -5.98
N GLY A 44 7.41 10.06 -6.76
CA GLY A 44 8.80 10.46 -6.57
C GLY A 44 9.59 9.49 -5.69
N VAL A 45 10.93 9.61 -5.71
CA VAL A 45 11.85 8.65 -5.10
C VAL A 45 11.63 8.45 -3.59
N ASP A 46 11.24 9.51 -2.88
CA ASP A 46 10.99 9.47 -1.43
C ASP A 46 9.60 8.92 -1.07
N LYS A 47 8.73 8.76 -2.07
CA LYS A 47 7.34 8.28 -1.93
C LYS A 47 7.06 7.12 -2.90
N ALA A 48 8.09 6.33 -3.22
CA ALA A 48 8.01 5.23 -4.18
C ALA A 48 7.16 4.06 -3.67
N VAL A 49 7.23 3.74 -2.37
CA VAL A 49 6.50 2.61 -1.78
C VAL A 49 5.79 3.06 -0.51
N SER A 50 4.47 2.92 -0.48
CA SER A 50 3.66 3.11 0.73
C SER A 50 3.48 1.78 1.47
N ILE A 51 3.58 1.79 2.80
CA ILE A 51 3.49 0.59 3.64
C ILE A 51 2.48 0.83 4.76
N TYR A 52 1.66 -0.17 5.06
CA TYR A 52 0.74 -0.14 6.20
C TYR A 52 0.66 -1.49 6.89
N SER A 53 0.38 -1.53 8.20
CA SER A 53 0.42 -2.76 8.97
C SER A 53 -0.95 -3.38 9.18
N THR A 54 -1.00 -4.71 9.21
CA THR A 54 -2.21 -5.48 9.50
C THR A 54 -2.73 -5.16 10.91
N GLU A 55 -1.83 -4.85 11.84
CA GLU A 55 -2.12 -4.40 13.19
C GLU A 55 -2.87 -3.06 13.18
N ALA A 56 -2.49 -2.13 12.31
CA ALA A 56 -3.19 -0.86 12.14
C ALA A 56 -4.55 -1.04 11.45
N ILE A 57 -4.62 -1.85 10.40
CA ILE A 57 -5.88 -2.23 9.72
C ILE A 57 -6.87 -2.81 10.74
N SER A 58 -6.42 -3.76 11.57
CA SER A 58 -7.22 -4.43 12.59
C SER A 58 -7.76 -3.47 13.65
N ARG A 59 -6.97 -2.44 14.03
CA ARG A 59 -7.45 -1.40 14.95
C ARG A 59 -8.58 -0.60 14.34
N VAL A 60 -8.44 -0.17 13.09
CA VAL A 60 -9.49 0.58 12.38
C VAL A 60 -10.75 -0.28 12.19
N GLN A 61 -10.60 -1.58 11.92
CA GLN A 61 -11.73 -2.52 11.90
C GLN A 61 -12.42 -2.64 13.26
N ALA A 62 -11.66 -2.68 14.36
CA ALA A 62 -12.19 -2.75 15.71
C ALA A 62 -13.01 -1.51 16.10
N ASP A 63 -12.69 -0.35 15.51
CA ASP A 63 -13.47 0.89 15.63
C ASP A 63 -14.77 0.86 14.78
N GLY A 64 -15.02 -0.21 14.02
CA GLY A 64 -16.23 -0.42 13.22
C GLY A 64 -16.15 0.10 11.79
N HIS A 65 -14.95 0.45 11.30
CA HIS A 65 -14.75 0.96 9.95
C HIS A 65 -14.39 -0.16 8.96
N GLU A 66 -14.86 -0.01 7.72
CA GLU A 66 -14.41 -0.88 6.63
C GLU A 66 -12.93 -0.59 6.33
N SER A 67 -12.10 -1.61 6.50
CA SER A 67 -10.65 -1.51 6.41
C SER A 67 -10.11 -2.88 6.02
N PHE A 68 -9.19 -2.93 5.08
CA PHE A 68 -8.63 -4.16 4.51
C PHE A 68 -7.29 -3.84 3.81
N PRO A 69 -6.46 -4.84 3.48
CA PRO A 69 -5.23 -4.62 2.72
C PRO A 69 -5.47 -3.85 1.41
N GLY A 70 -4.79 -2.71 1.26
CA GLY A 70 -4.90 -1.79 0.14
C GLY A 70 -5.94 -0.67 0.31
N ALA A 71 -6.77 -0.73 1.35
CA ALA A 71 -7.84 0.26 1.60
C ALA A 71 -7.30 1.68 1.81
N PHE A 72 -6.10 1.80 2.38
CA PHE A 72 -5.46 3.09 2.68
C PHE A 72 -4.50 3.53 1.56
N GLY A 73 -4.48 2.82 0.44
CA GLY A 73 -3.60 3.12 -0.68
C GLY A 73 -2.16 2.66 -0.48
N GLU A 74 -1.90 1.80 0.50
CA GLU A 74 -0.58 1.22 0.70
C GLU A 74 -0.24 0.20 -0.39
N ASN A 75 1.03 0.18 -0.78
CA ASN A 75 1.56 -0.81 -1.71
C ASN A 75 1.84 -2.14 -1.02
N LEU A 76 2.35 -2.10 0.20
CA LEU A 76 2.66 -3.30 0.97
C LEU A 76 1.87 -3.27 2.27
N THR A 77 1.01 -4.27 2.45
CA THR A 77 0.45 -4.55 3.77
C THR A 77 1.41 -5.51 4.46
N ILE A 78 1.86 -5.17 5.67
CA ILE A 78 2.84 -5.95 6.44
C ILE A 78 2.26 -6.46 7.77
N GLU A 79 2.97 -7.39 8.39
CA GLU A 79 2.71 -7.88 9.75
C GLU A 79 4.04 -8.05 10.51
N GLY A 80 4.02 -7.79 11.82
CA GLY A 80 5.11 -8.10 12.75
C GLY A 80 6.17 -7.00 12.90
N ILE A 81 5.84 -5.77 12.51
CA ILE A 81 6.70 -4.57 12.64
C ILE A 81 5.92 -3.46 13.36
#